data_AF-Q9U4L2-F1
#
_entry.id   AF-Q9U4L2-F1
#
_cell.length_a   1.000
_cell.length_b   1.000
_cell.length_c   1.000
_cell.angle_alpha   90.00
_cell.angle_beta   90.00
_cell.angle_gamma   90.00
#
_symmetry.space_group_name_H-M   'P 1'
#
loop_
_entity.id
_entity.type
_entity.pdbx_description
1 polymer ?
#
loop_
_entity_poly.entity_id
_entity_poly.type
_entity_poly.pdbx_seq_one_letter_code
_entity_poly.pdbx_strand_id
1 'polypeptide(L)' 'MRAILIDCIISVHFKFHLQPETLFLTVNLIDRYLERSQIAKENLPLVGVTALFIASKYEE' A
#
# COMPACT_ATOMS: atom_id res chain seq x y z
N MET A 1 -0.56 -1.97 -14.96
CA MET A 1 -0.94 -2.78 -13.77
C MET A 1 -0.38 -2.24 -12.47
N ARG A 2 0.92 -1.94 -12.35
CA ARG A 2 1.47 -1.21 -11.18
C ARG A 2 0.79 0.14 -10.92
N ALA A 3 0.38 0.81 -12.00
CA ALA A 3 -0.36 2.07 -11.94
C ALA A 3 -1.70 1.98 -11.19
N ILE A 4 -2.48 0.91 -11.35
CA ILE A 4 -3.79 0.77 -10.70
C ILE A 4 -3.64 0.58 -9.19
N LEU A 5 -2.62 -0.19 -8.79
CA LEU A 5 -2.31 -0.41 -7.38
C LEU A 5 -1.82 0.88 -6.71
N ILE A 6 -0.89 1.58 -7.37
CA ILE A 6 -0.36 2.85 -6.89
C ILE A 6 -1.46 3.92 -6.84
N ASP A 7 -2.31 3.99 -7.86
CA ASP A 7 -3.44 4.93 -7.92
C ASP A 7 -4.44 4.67 -6.78
N CYS A 8 -4.74 3.40 -6.48
CA CYS A 8 -5.58 3.02 -5.35
C CYS A 8 -4.96 3.45 -4.00
N ILE A 9 -3.66 3.23 -3.80
CA ILE A 9 -2.95 3.64 -2.58
C ILE A 9 -2.91 5.16 -2.44
N ILE A 10 -2.64 5.89 -3.52
CA ILE A 10 -2.63 7.36 -3.52
C ILE A 10 -4.02 7.91 -3.24
N SER A 11 -5.06 7.34 -3.85
CA SER A 11 -6.45 7.78 -3.64
C SER A 11 -6.87 7.63 -2.17
N VAL A 12 -6.49 6.51 -1.53
CA VAL A 12 -6.78 6.29 -0.11
C VAL A 12 -5.91 7.20 0.77
N HIS A 13 -4.61 7.30 0.52
CA HIS A 13 -3.70 8.19 1.25
C HIS A 13 -4.20 9.65 1.25
N PHE A 14 -4.62 10.14 0.08
CA PHE A 14 -5.13 11.50 -0.07
C PHE A 14 -6.47 11.70 0.66
N LYS A 15 -7.32 10.68 0.70
CA LYS A 15 -8.62 10.72 1.38
C LYS A 15 -8.51 10.78 2.90
N PHE A 16 -7.44 10.21 3.46
CA PHE A 16 -7.16 10.21 4.90
C PHE A 16 -6.19 11.31 5.34
N HIS A 17 -5.66 12.13 4.41
CA HIS A 17 -4.68 13.19 4.69
C HIS A 17 -3.47 12.68 5.52
N LEU A 18 -3.03 11.45 5.24
CA LEU A 18 -1.92 10.81 5.94
C LEU A 18 -0.59 11.50 5.65
N GLN A 19 0.39 11.33 6.54
CA GLN A 19 1.74 11.84 6.33
C GLN A 19 2.39 11.17 5.10
N PRO A 20 3.26 11.87 4.36
CA PRO A 20 3.98 11.28 3.23
C PRO A 20 4.86 10.10 3.65
N GLU A 21 5.39 10.10 4.88
CA GLU A 21 6.15 8.97 5.45
C GLU A 21 5.33 7.66 5.44
N THR A 22 4.02 7.73 5.70
CA THR A 22 3.12 6.56 5.69
C THR A 22 3.01 5.94 4.31
N LEU A 23 3.06 6.77 3.26
CA LEU A 23 3.07 6.31 1.87
C LEU A 23 4.37 5.55 1.55
N PHE A 24 5.52 6.06 2.00
CA PHE A 24 6.81 5.39 1.81
C PHE A 24 6.86 4.04 2.53
N LEU A 25 6.34 3.99 3.76
CA LEU A 25 6.28 2.75 4.54
C LEU A 25 5.36 1.71 3.88
N THR A 26 4.21 2.16 3.37
CA THR A 26 3.27 1.32 2.61
C THR A 26 3.92 0.71 1.38
N VAL A 27 4.63 1.52 0.58
CA VAL A 27 5.33 1.04 -0.62
C VAL A 27 6.42 0.05 -0.26
N ASN A 28 7.18 0.30 0.81
CA ASN A 28 8.22 -0.61 1.29
C ASN A 28 7.65 -1.99 1.71
N LEU A 29 6.53 -1.99 2.44
CA LEU A 29 5.80 -3.19 2.84
C LEU A 29 5.33 -4.02 1.64
N ILE A 30 4.75 -3.35 0.64
CA ILE A 30 4.25 -4.00 -0.58
C ILE A 30 5.38 -4.61 -1.38
N ASP A 31 6.48 -3.88 -1.56
CA ASP A 31 7.64 -4.35 -2.34
C ASP A 31 8.26 -5.59 -1.70
N ARG A 32 8.47 -5.57 -0.37
CA ARG A 32 8.98 -6.72 0.40
C ARG A 32 8.05 -7.92 0.37
N TYR A 33 6.73 -7.68 0.38
CA TYR A 33 5.75 -8.76 0.31
C TYR A 33 5.71 -9.40 -1.09
N LEU A 34 5.79 -8.58 -2.14
CA LEU A 34 5.85 -9.06 -3.53
C LEU A 34 7.14 -9.82 -3.84
N GLU A 35 8.26 -9.47 -3.21
CA GLU A 35 9.52 -10.21 -3.34
C GLU A 35 9.39 -11.66 -2.84
N ARG A 36 8.62 -11.87 -1.76
CA ARG A 36 8.46 -13.20 -1.13
C ARG A 36 7.23 -13.98 -1.56
N SER A 37 6.23 -13.33 -2.14
CA SER A 37 4.97 -13.97 -2.50
C SER A 37 4.47 -13.45 -3.84
N GLN A 38 4.43 -14.33 -4.84
CA GLN A 38 3.72 -14.07 -6.08
C GLN A 38 2.22 -14.20 -5.83
N ILE A 39 1.55 -13.06 -5.71
CA ILE A 39 0.10 -13.01 -5.49
C ILE A 39 -0.63 -12.88 -6.83
N ALA A 40 -1.77 -13.55 -6.95
CA ALA A 40 -2.70 -13.36 -8.06
C ALA A 40 -3.19 -11.90 -8.14
N LYS A 41 -3.42 -11.42 -9.37
CA LYS A 41 -3.76 -10.00 -9.63
C LYS A 41 -5.04 -9.54 -8.95
N GLU A 42 -5.96 -10.45 -8.67
CA GLU A 42 -7.21 -10.21 -7.95
C GLU A 42 -6.99 -9.78 -6.50
N ASN A 43 -5.90 -10.22 -5.86
CA ASN A 43 -5.61 -9.95 -4.45
C ASN A 43 -4.62 -8.79 -4.25
N LEU A 44 -4.01 -8.28 -5.32
CA LEU A 44 -3.16 -7.07 -5.29
C LEU A 44 -3.81 -5.87 -4.57
N PRO A 45 -5.06 -5.46 -4.88
CA PRO A 45 -5.68 -4.34 -4.17
C PRO A 45 -5.86 -4.60 -2.67
N LEU A 46 -6.14 -5.85 -2.28
CA LEU A 46 -6.26 -6.23 -0.87
C LEU A 46 -4.95 -6.02 -0.12
N VAL A 47 -3.84 -6.46 -0.72
CA VAL A 47 -2.48 -6.27 -0.17
C VAL A 47 -2.16 -4.78 -0.02
N GLY A 48 -2.51 -3.96 -1.01
CA GLY A 48 -2.29 -2.51 -0.96
C GLY A 48 -3.00 -1.84 0.22
N VAL A 49 -4.27 -2.19 0.44
CA VAL A 49 -5.07 -1.65 1.55
C VAL A 49 -4.55 -2.17 2.89
N THR A 50 -4.19 -3.45 3.00
CA THR A 50 -3.62 -4.01 4.24
C THR A 50 -2.27 -3.37 4.58
N ALA A 51 -1.39 -3.17 3.60
CA ALA A 51 -0.10 -2.52 3.81
C ALA A 51 -0.28 -1.05 4.26
N LEU A 52 -1.23 -0.32 3.65
CA LEU A 52 -1.53 1.05 4.04
C LEU A 52 -2.12 1.12 5.46
N PHE A 53 -2.97 0.17 5.84
CA PHE A 53 -3.52 0.08 7.19
C PHE A 53 -2.43 -0.21 8.24
N ILE A 54 -1.47 -1.09 7.92
CA ILE A 54 -0.33 -1.36 8.81
C ILE A 54 0.56 -0.12 8.94
N ALA A 55 0.86 0.54 7.82
CA ALA A 55 1.68 1.74 7.79
C ALA A 55 1.04 2.89 8.59
N SER A 56 -0.27 3.12 8.44
CA SER A 56 -0.98 4.18 9.15
C SER A 56 -0.96 3.96 10.67
N LYS A 57 -1.09 2.70 11.12
CA LYS A 57 -0.95 2.34 12.54
C LYS A 57 0.46 2.51 13.12
N TYR A 58 1.48 2.57 12.27
CA TYR A 58 2.88 2.70 12.70
C TYR A 58 3.33 4.15 12.84
N GLU A 59 2.70 5.05 12.09
CA GLU A 59 3.10 6.46 12.01
C GLU A 59 2.09 7.45 12.61
N GLU A 60 0.86 7.01 12.88
CA GLU A 60 -0.06 7.67 13.82
C GLU A 60 0.16 7.20 15.26
#